data_AF-A0A1R3WSN8-F1
#
_entry.id   AF-A0A1R3WSN8-F1
#
_cell.length_a   1.000
_cell.length_b   1.000
_cell.length_c   1.000
_cell.angle_alpha   90.00
_cell.angle_beta   90.00
_cell.angle_gamma   90.00
#
_symmetry.space_group_name_H-M   'P 1'
#
loop_
_entity.id
_entity.type
_entity.pdbx_description
1 polymer ?
#
loop_
_entity_poly.entity_id
_entity_poly.type
_entity_poly.pdbx_seq_one_letter_code
_entity_poly.pdbx_strand_id
1 'polypeptide(L)'
;MFLNIKLCTSAALVALIAGCGGSGSVSQASYSGLQSELDGLFAEAGGAPLFLTDDLPVEGTSTYNGVISLLVYEDDLQVLGDLEVVADFELGNESVTASADSFSDNTGDTYQGRLEMPDGVIFFNSDPSDAGFTGDFGGTLTSNSTDEQIVVDTLLIGDFYGSDYEYVYGVLRGEITTSEGTLQINDGIDRNNVEVTNADGFVEFIAER
;
A
#
# COMPACT_ATOMS: atom_id res chain seq x y z
N MET A 1 26.91 69.98 7.90
CA MET A 1 26.95 68.89 8.89
C MET A 1 26.10 67.76 8.32
N PHE A 2 26.74 66.70 7.84
CA PHE A 2 26.11 65.58 7.13
C PHE A 2 25.66 64.50 8.12
N LEU A 3 24.47 63.91 7.95
CA LEU A 3 24.13 62.64 8.62
C LEU A 3 23.11 61.79 7.85
N ASN A 4 23.67 60.86 7.06
CA ASN A 4 23.38 59.42 6.95
C ASN A 4 21.94 58.92 6.78
N ILE A 5 21.58 58.66 5.52
CA ILE A 5 20.49 57.78 5.08
C ILE A 5 20.97 56.33 5.16
N LYS A 6 20.29 55.47 5.92
CA LYS A 6 20.50 54.02 5.91
C LYS A 6 19.60 53.38 4.86
N LEU A 7 20.17 52.99 3.72
CA LEU A 7 19.60 52.01 2.80
C LEU A 7 19.66 50.63 3.47
N CYS A 8 18.51 50.02 3.76
CA CYS A 8 18.43 48.59 4.04
C CYS A 8 18.26 47.86 2.71
N THR A 9 19.38 47.33 2.23
CA THR A 9 19.53 46.55 1.01
C THR A 9 18.69 45.27 1.08
N SER A 10 17.66 45.19 0.23
CA SER A 10 16.95 43.96 -0.09
C SER A 10 17.86 43.07 -0.93
N ALA A 11 18.29 41.93 -0.38
CA ALA A 11 18.91 40.85 -1.15
C ALA A 11 17.89 39.71 -1.28
N ALA A 12 17.01 39.82 -2.27
CA ALA A 12 16.17 38.71 -2.71
C ALA A 12 17.04 37.75 -3.53
N LEU A 13 17.58 36.74 -2.87
CA LEU A 13 18.28 35.63 -3.50
C LEU A 13 17.22 34.70 -4.11
N VAL A 14 16.82 34.97 -5.34
CA VAL A 14 15.99 34.06 -6.15
C VAL A 14 16.89 32.92 -6.62
N ALA A 15 16.94 31.84 -5.85
CA ALA A 15 17.53 30.58 -6.27
C ALA A 15 16.58 29.91 -7.26
N LEU A 16 16.85 30.09 -8.55
CA LEU A 16 16.26 29.29 -9.62
C LEU A 16 16.76 27.85 -9.45
N ILE A 17 15.98 27.02 -8.78
CA ILE A 17 16.14 25.56 -8.79
C ILE A 17 15.67 25.08 -10.17
N ALA A 18 16.51 25.24 -11.18
CA ALA A 18 16.43 24.47 -12.41
C ALA A 18 17.04 23.09 -12.11
N GLY A 19 16.27 22.27 -11.41
CA GLY A 19 16.63 20.92 -11.02
C GLY A 19 15.81 19.89 -11.79
N CYS A 20 16.49 19.19 -12.70
CA CYS A 20 16.15 17.87 -13.21
C CYS A 20 14.76 17.67 -13.86
N GLY A 21 14.59 18.22 -15.07
CA GLY A 21 13.77 17.57 -16.09
C GLY A 21 14.49 16.33 -16.62
N GLY A 22 14.68 15.33 -15.77
CA GLY A 22 15.12 14.01 -16.17
C GLY A 22 13.90 13.24 -16.63
N SER A 23 13.77 13.01 -17.93
CA SER A 23 12.96 11.91 -18.46
C SER A 23 13.58 10.60 -17.99
N GLY A 24 13.42 10.31 -16.70
CA GLY A 24 13.84 9.08 -16.08
C GLY A 24 12.92 8.00 -16.59
N SER A 25 13.48 7.04 -17.31
CA SER A 25 12.87 5.71 -17.33
C SER A 25 12.59 5.37 -15.86
N VAL A 26 11.31 5.30 -15.50
CA VAL A 26 10.90 4.81 -14.18
C VAL A 26 11.46 3.40 -14.14
N SER A 27 12.57 3.22 -13.43
CA SER A 27 13.18 1.92 -13.27
C SER A 27 12.18 1.14 -12.43
N GLN A 28 11.60 0.08 -13.02
CA GLN A 28 10.75 -0.83 -12.29
C GLN A 28 11.44 -1.26 -10.99
N ALA A 29 10.70 -1.24 -9.89
CA ALA A 29 11.23 -1.64 -8.60
C ALA A 29 11.71 -3.09 -8.67
N SER A 30 12.92 -3.35 -8.17
CA SER A 30 13.42 -4.72 -8.05
C SER A 30 12.83 -5.38 -6.82
N TYR A 31 12.56 -6.68 -6.86
CA TYR A 31 12.10 -7.44 -5.67
C TYR A 31 12.93 -7.16 -4.40
N SER A 32 14.27 -7.12 -4.47
CA SER A 32 15.09 -6.82 -3.28
C SER A 32 14.91 -5.42 -2.72
N GLY A 33 14.49 -4.47 -3.56
CA GLY A 33 14.15 -3.11 -3.15
C GLY A 33 12.80 -3.10 -2.43
N LEU A 34 11.78 -3.69 -3.05
CA LEU A 34 10.45 -3.86 -2.48
C LEU A 34 10.47 -4.62 -1.15
N GLN A 35 11.25 -5.71 -1.06
CA GLN A 35 11.40 -6.47 0.18
C GLN A 35 12.05 -5.64 1.28
N SER A 36 13.09 -4.85 0.94
CA SER A 36 13.73 -3.98 1.93
C SER A 36 12.80 -2.87 2.42
N GLU A 37 11.91 -2.38 1.57
CA GLU A 37 10.88 -1.40 1.93
C GLU A 37 9.80 -2.03 2.81
N LEU A 38 9.29 -3.20 2.44
CA LEU A 38 8.33 -3.98 3.22
C LEU A 38 8.85 -4.25 4.65
N ASP A 39 10.10 -4.73 4.77
CA ASP A 39 10.74 -4.99 6.06
C ASP A 39 10.89 -3.69 6.89
N GLY A 40 11.17 -2.57 6.23
CA GLY A 40 11.29 -1.25 6.86
C GLY A 40 9.95 -0.78 7.43
N LEU A 41 8.89 -0.83 6.63
CA LEU A 41 7.54 -0.46 7.02
C LEU A 41 7.04 -1.32 8.19
N PHE A 42 7.29 -2.63 8.17
CA PHE A 42 6.95 -3.51 9.30
C PHE A 42 7.74 -3.19 10.57
N ALA A 43 9.02 -2.86 10.44
CA ALA A 43 9.84 -2.49 11.61
C ALA A 43 9.36 -1.17 12.24
N GLU A 44 8.89 -0.22 11.43
CA GLU A 44 8.38 1.08 11.89
C GLU A 44 6.96 0.97 12.46
N ALA A 45 6.06 0.26 11.80
CA ALA A 45 4.68 0.09 12.21
C ALA A 45 4.47 -0.97 13.30
N GLY A 46 5.41 -1.89 13.53
CA GLY A 46 5.25 -3.04 14.44
C GLY A 46 4.98 -2.70 15.92
N GLY A 47 5.03 -1.43 16.30
CA GLY A 47 4.61 -0.94 17.63
C GLY A 47 3.51 0.13 17.59
N ALA A 48 2.99 0.46 16.40
CA ALA A 48 1.93 1.44 16.23
C ALA A 48 0.61 0.89 16.79
N PRO A 49 -0.10 1.64 17.64
CA PRO A 49 -1.41 1.20 18.12
C PRO A 49 -2.41 1.18 16.98
N LEU A 50 -3.43 0.33 17.08
CA LEU A 50 -4.60 0.41 16.21
C LEU A 50 -5.29 1.76 16.41
N PHE A 51 -5.64 2.42 15.32
CA PHE A 51 -6.32 3.71 15.35
C PHE A 51 -7.82 3.51 15.59
N LEU A 52 -8.41 4.31 16.48
CA LEU A 52 -9.80 4.14 16.87
C LEU A 52 -10.74 4.89 15.92
N THR A 53 -11.91 4.29 15.66
CA THR A 53 -12.95 4.90 14.81
C THR A 53 -13.34 6.31 15.27
N ASP A 54 -13.53 6.53 16.58
CA ASP A 54 -13.99 7.81 17.13
C ASP A 54 -12.98 8.96 16.92
N ASP A 55 -11.73 8.62 16.60
CA ASP A 55 -10.63 9.57 16.39
C ASP A 55 -10.35 9.81 14.89
N LEU A 56 -11.05 9.11 13.98
CA LEU A 56 -10.83 9.30 12.53
C LEU A 56 -11.17 10.74 12.11
N PRO A 57 -10.40 11.33 11.19
CA PRO A 57 -10.82 12.57 10.55
C PRO A 57 -12.21 12.42 9.95
N VAL A 58 -12.98 13.51 9.92
CA VAL A 58 -14.30 13.58 9.27
C VAL A 58 -14.27 14.40 7.98
N GLU A 59 -13.08 14.85 7.59
CA GLU A 59 -12.79 15.61 6.38
C GLU A 59 -11.33 15.40 5.96
N GLY A 60 -11.05 15.56 4.67
CA GLY A 60 -9.71 15.52 4.11
C GLY A 60 -9.33 14.18 3.46
N THR A 61 -8.17 14.20 2.82
CA THR A 61 -7.63 13.06 2.07
C THR A 61 -6.23 12.72 2.58
N SER A 62 -5.97 11.43 2.78
CA SER A 62 -4.63 10.89 3.03
C SER A 62 -4.23 9.92 1.93
N THR A 63 -2.97 10.01 1.51
CA THR A 63 -2.35 9.05 0.58
C THR A 63 -1.32 8.26 1.37
N TYR A 64 -1.33 6.95 1.23
CA TYR A 64 -0.40 6.01 1.85
C TYR A 64 0.36 5.29 0.73
N ASN A 65 1.67 5.21 0.86
CA ASN A 65 2.53 4.47 -0.07
C ASN A 65 3.20 3.33 0.68
N GLY A 66 3.32 2.17 0.03
CA GLY A 66 4.05 1.05 0.60
C GLY A 66 4.06 -0.14 -0.32
N VAL A 67 3.95 -1.34 0.24
CA VAL A 67 4.19 -2.59 -0.48
C VAL A 67 3.05 -3.57 -0.23
N ILE A 68 2.61 -4.22 -1.31
CA ILE A 68 1.73 -5.39 -1.26
C ILE A 68 2.53 -6.66 -1.54
N SER A 69 2.26 -7.72 -0.80
CA SER A 69 2.92 -9.02 -0.93
C SER A 69 1.91 -10.12 -1.25
N LEU A 70 1.99 -10.65 -2.48
CA LEU A 70 1.20 -11.77 -2.96
C LEU A 70 2.01 -13.06 -2.87
N LEU A 71 1.62 -14.01 -2.01
CA LEU A 71 2.15 -15.37 -2.06
C LEU A 71 1.30 -16.21 -3.02
N VAL A 72 1.94 -16.70 -4.07
CA VAL A 72 1.35 -17.44 -5.18
C VAL A 72 1.87 -18.88 -5.11
N TYR A 73 1.00 -19.85 -4.81
CA TYR A 73 1.31 -21.30 -4.81
C TYR A 73 2.34 -21.85 -3.79
N GLU A 74 2.39 -23.19 -3.69
CA GLU A 74 3.25 -23.97 -2.77
C GLU A 74 4.76 -23.87 -3.07
N ASP A 75 5.16 -23.25 -4.19
CA ASP A 75 6.56 -23.11 -4.61
C ASP A 75 7.27 -21.88 -4.01
N ASP A 76 6.68 -21.27 -2.97
CA ASP A 76 7.19 -20.06 -2.32
C ASP A 76 7.38 -18.87 -3.30
N LEU A 77 6.59 -18.81 -4.38
CA LEU A 77 6.61 -17.65 -5.28
C LEU A 77 5.96 -16.47 -4.56
N GLN A 78 6.76 -15.45 -4.28
CA GLN A 78 6.30 -14.20 -3.68
C GLN A 78 6.44 -13.09 -4.70
N VAL A 79 5.32 -12.46 -5.03
CA VAL A 79 5.25 -11.30 -5.92
C VAL A 79 4.99 -10.06 -5.07
N LEU A 80 5.90 -9.10 -5.11
CA LEU A 80 5.78 -7.82 -4.43
C LEU A 80 5.43 -6.73 -5.43
N GLY A 81 4.66 -5.72 -5.02
CA GLY A 81 4.37 -4.53 -5.83
C GLY A 81 4.31 -3.26 -4.99
N ASP A 82 4.55 -2.13 -5.64
CA ASP A 82 4.35 -0.81 -5.06
C ASP A 82 2.84 -0.59 -4.88
N LEU A 83 2.42 -0.21 -3.67
CA LEU A 83 1.02 0.01 -3.30
C LEU A 83 0.80 1.49 -2.96
N GLU A 84 -0.23 2.08 -3.55
CA GLU A 84 -0.80 3.36 -3.15
C GLU A 84 -2.23 3.14 -2.63
N VAL A 85 -2.54 3.65 -1.45
CA VAL A 85 -3.89 3.70 -0.88
C VAL A 85 -4.27 5.16 -0.66
N VAL A 86 -5.45 5.56 -1.12
CA VAL A 86 -5.98 6.92 -0.92
C VAL A 86 -7.28 6.81 -0.15
N ALA A 87 -7.30 7.36 1.06
CA ALA A 87 -8.48 7.43 1.92
C ALA A 87 -9.05 8.85 1.92
N ASP A 88 -10.33 8.98 1.58
CA ASP A 88 -11.13 10.19 1.70
C ASP A 88 -12.08 10.03 2.88
N PHE A 89 -11.92 10.91 3.87
CA PHE A 89 -12.64 10.87 5.14
C PHE A 89 -13.88 11.79 5.17
N GLU A 90 -14.25 12.41 4.04
CA GLU A 90 -15.40 13.31 3.97
C GLU A 90 -16.69 12.62 4.44
N LEU A 91 -17.25 13.08 5.56
CA LEU A 91 -18.41 12.47 6.21
C LEU A 91 -19.62 12.33 5.26
N GLY A 92 -20.12 11.11 5.09
CA GLY A 92 -21.21 10.76 4.18
C GLY A 92 -20.80 10.51 2.73
N ASN A 93 -19.50 10.59 2.42
CA ASN A 93 -18.90 10.18 1.15
C ASN A 93 -17.51 9.54 1.40
N GLU A 94 -17.36 8.85 2.52
CA GLU A 94 -16.12 8.21 2.90
C GLU A 94 -15.78 7.12 1.90
N SER A 95 -14.57 7.16 1.35
CA SER A 95 -14.13 6.20 0.34
C SER A 95 -12.66 5.89 0.48
N VAL A 96 -12.30 4.67 0.08
CA VAL A 96 -10.90 4.28 -0.08
C VAL A 96 -10.72 3.76 -1.48
N THR A 97 -9.67 4.21 -2.15
CA THR A 97 -9.17 3.58 -3.37
C THR A 97 -7.79 3.03 -3.12
N ALA A 98 -7.43 1.94 -3.79
CA ALA A 98 -6.09 1.42 -3.75
C ALA A 98 -5.63 1.02 -5.14
N SER A 99 -4.33 1.07 -5.37
CA SER A 99 -3.74 0.56 -6.59
C SER A 99 -2.35 0.05 -6.35
N ALA A 100 -1.98 -1.03 -7.02
CA ALA A 100 -0.63 -1.55 -6.97
C ALA A 100 -0.08 -1.84 -8.37
N ASP A 101 1.20 -1.54 -8.56
CA ASP A 101 1.94 -1.76 -9.80
C ASP A 101 3.42 -2.11 -9.56
N SER A 102 4.24 -2.04 -10.62
CA SER A 102 5.69 -2.25 -10.55
C SER A 102 6.11 -3.59 -9.94
N PHE A 103 5.32 -4.63 -10.18
CA PHE A 103 5.49 -5.92 -9.54
C PHE A 103 6.76 -6.67 -9.96
N SER A 104 7.40 -7.32 -8.99
CA SER A 104 8.56 -8.20 -9.19
C SER A 104 8.53 -9.38 -8.20
N ASP A 105 9.07 -10.53 -8.58
CA ASP A 105 9.12 -11.72 -7.73
C ASP A 105 10.53 -12.08 -7.22
N ASN A 106 10.56 -13.01 -6.27
CA ASN A 106 11.78 -13.52 -5.64
C ASN A 106 12.74 -14.25 -6.60
N THR A 107 12.32 -14.58 -7.84
CA THR A 107 13.17 -15.15 -8.89
C THR A 107 13.82 -14.08 -9.76
N GLY A 108 13.39 -12.83 -9.62
CA GLY A 108 13.86 -11.67 -10.38
C GLY A 108 13.04 -11.39 -11.63
N ASP A 109 11.89 -12.05 -11.82
CA ASP A 109 10.96 -11.67 -12.88
C ASP A 109 10.20 -10.39 -12.52
N THR A 110 9.62 -9.78 -13.53
CA THR A 110 8.83 -8.55 -13.45
C THR A 110 7.51 -8.77 -14.15
N TYR A 111 6.46 -8.08 -13.69
CA TYR A 111 5.12 -8.26 -14.23
C TYR A 111 4.59 -6.96 -14.82
N GLN A 112 3.88 -7.08 -15.95
CA GLN A 112 3.02 -6.02 -16.49
C GLN A 112 1.61 -6.15 -15.92
N GLY A 113 0.94 -5.02 -15.73
CA GLY A 113 -0.43 -4.97 -15.21
C GLY A 113 -0.55 -4.03 -14.02
N ARG A 114 -1.76 -3.96 -13.47
CA ARG A 114 -2.09 -3.19 -12.29
C ARG A 114 -3.18 -3.93 -11.53
N LEU A 115 -3.12 -3.88 -10.21
CA LEU A 115 -4.22 -4.29 -9.34
C LEU A 115 -4.88 -3.03 -8.79
N GLU A 116 -6.21 -3.00 -8.74
CA GLU A 116 -6.96 -1.81 -8.35
C GLU A 116 -8.13 -2.18 -7.42
N MET A 117 -8.39 -1.31 -6.44
CA MET A 117 -9.65 -1.19 -5.71
C MET A 117 -10.21 0.19 -6.06
N PRO A 118 -11.09 0.26 -7.08
CA PRO A 118 -11.60 1.54 -7.58
C PRO A 118 -12.65 2.17 -6.67
N ASP A 119 -13.28 1.36 -5.81
CA ASP A 119 -14.31 1.78 -4.86
C ASP A 119 -14.22 0.88 -3.61
N GLY A 120 -13.97 1.49 -2.47
CA GLY A 120 -13.85 0.87 -1.17
C GLY A 120 -14.49 1.74 -0.12
N VAL A 121 -14.94 1.13 0.96
CA VAL A 121 -15.66 1.80 2.05
C VAL A 121 -14.81 1.84 3.31
N ILE A 122 -14.85 2.97 4.02
CA ILE A 122 -14.31 3.08 5.38
C ILE A 122 -15.41 2.64 6.35
N PHE A 123 -15.10 1.67 7.21
CA PHE A 123 -16.00 1.24 8.26
C PHE A 123 -15.70 1.98 9.55
N PHE A 124 -16.77 2.54 10.12
CA PHE A 124 -16.78 3.12 11.46
C PHE A 124 -17.54 2.22 12.45
N ASN A 125 -17.92 0.97 12.09
CA ASN A 125 -19.07 0.33 12.76
C ASN A 125 -19.11 -1.20 12.93
N SER A 126 -18.06 -1.98 12.61
CA SER A 126 -18.06 -3.43 12.92
C SER A 126 -17.65 -3.74 14.36
N ASP A 127 -16.72 -2.96 14.90
CA ASP A 127 -16.45 -2.77 16.33
C ASP A 127 -16.18 -1.27 16.52
N PRO A 128 -16.92 -0.53 17.35
CA PRO A 128 -16.71 0.92 17.53
C PRO A 128 -15.29 1.30 17.98
N SER A 129 -14.43 0.34 18.32
CA SER A 129 -13.03 0.59 18.60
C SER A 129 -12.11 0.61 17.37
N ASP A 130 -12.47 0.08 16.21
CA ASP A 130 -11.47 -0.23 15.17
C ASP A 130 -11.77 0.54 13.88
N ALA A 131 -10.86 1.42 13.46
CA ALA A 131 -10.94 2.12 12.18
C ALA A 131 -10.41 1.23 11.05
N GLY A 132 -11.27 0.82 10.11
CA GLY A 132 -10.88 -0.07 9.02
C GLY A 132 -11.56 0.25 7.70
N PHE A 133 -11.19 -0.47 6.65
CA PHE A 133 -11.73 -0.31 5.30
C PHE A 133 -11.74 -1.63 4.53
N THR A 134 -12.60 -1.71 3.51
CA THR A 134 -12.53 -2.81 2.54
C THR A 134 -13.04 -2.40 1.16
N GLY A 135 -12.64 -3.15 0.14
CA GLY A 135 -13.23 -3.10 -1.18
C GLY A 135 -12.73 -4.23 -2.06
N ASP A 136 -13.40 -4.43 -3.19
CA ASP A 136 -12.97 -5.37 -4.22
C ASP A 136 -11.64 -4.89 -4.80
N PHE A 137 -10.61 -5.74 -4.71
CA PHE A 137 -9.26 -5.48 -5.18
C PHE A 137 -8.82 -6.59 -6.12
N GLY A 138 -8.50 -6.24 -7.36
CA GLY A 138 -8.17 -7.25 -8.35
C GLY A 138 -7.57 -6.69 -9.63
N GLY A 139 -7.22 -7.60 -10.52
CA GLY A 139 -6.58 -7.28 -11.78
C GLY A 139 -5.87 -8.49 -12.39
N THR A 140 -5.05 -8.24 -13.40
CA THR A 140 -4.26 -9.28 -14.05
C THR A 140 -2.83 -8.82 -14.18
N LEU A 141 -1.92 -9.65 -13.69
CA LEU A 141 -0.48 -9.50 -13.85
C LEU A 141 -0.01 -10.47 -14.93
N THR A 142 0.89 -10.04 -15.80
CA THR A 142 1.48 -10.85 -16.86
C THR A 142 2.99 -10.85 -16.69
N SER A 143 3.59 -12.03 -16.50
CA SER A 143 5.04 -12.20 -16.41
C SER A 143 5.71 -11.70 -17.69
N ASN A 144 6.77 -10.90 -17.55
CA ASN A 144 7.57 -10.42 -18.67
C ASN A 144 8.47 -11.52 -19.27
N SER A 145 8.78 -12.56 -18.50
CA SER A 145 9.67 -13.64 -18.94
C SER A 145 8.94 -14.81 -19.60
N THR A 146 7.72 -15.14 -19.14
CA THR A 146 6.96 -16.32 -19.60
C THR A 146 5.64 -16.00 -20.29
N ASP A 147 5.17 -14.75 -20.25
CA ASP A 147 3.81 -14.33 -20.65
C ASP A 147 2.68 -15.02 -19.85
N GLU A 148 3.00 -15.69 -18.73
CA GLU A 148 2.00 -16.31 -17.87
C GLU A 148 1.20 -15.25 -17.10
N GLN A 149 -0.09 -15.55 -16.90
CA GLN A 149 -1.02 -14.64 -16.25
C GLN A 149 -1.32 -15.08 -14.82
N ILE A 150 -1.32 -14.10 -13.92
CA ILE A 150 -1.82 -14.20 -12.55
C ILE A 150 -3.06 -13.30 -12.47
N VAL A 151 -4.22 -13.89 -12.28
CA VAL A 151 -5.49 -13.18 -12.11
C VAL A 151 -5.79 -13.09 -10.62
N VAL A 152 -5.91 -11.88 -10.11
CA VAL A 152 -6.21 -11.60 -8.70
C VAL A 152 -7.66 -11.12 -8.61
N ASP A 153 -8.47 -11.82 -7.82
CA ASP A 153 -9.87 -11.48 -7.54
C ASP A 153 -10.11 -11.60 -6.04
N THR A 154 -9.90 -10.50 -5.33
CA THR A 154 -9.85 -10.49 -3.86
C THR A 154 -10.62 -9.31 -3.28
N LEU A 155 -10.88 -9.37 -1.98
CA LEU A 155 -11.24 -8.26 -1.13
C LEU A 155 -9.97 -7.81 -0.40
N LEU A 156 -9.65 -6.53 -0.50
CA LEU A 156 -8.63 -5.91 0.34
C LEU A 156 -9.32 -5.44 1.63
N ILE A 157 -8.78 -5.83 2.78
CA ILE A 157 -9.30 -5.48 4.10
C ILE A 157 -8.15 -4.91 4.90
N GLY A 158 -8.30 -3.69 5.41
CA GLY A 158 -7.25 -3.01 6.15
C GLY A 158 -7.77 -2.27 7.37
N ASP A 159 -6.83 -1.97 8.26
CA ASP A 159 -7.00 -1.22 9.48
C ASP A 159 -6.03 -0.02 9.47
N PHE A 160 -6.41 1.09 10.09
CA PHE A 160 -5.54 2.26 10.27
C PHE A 160 -4.74 2.13 11.57
N TYR A 161 -3.46 2.51 11.56
CA TYR A 161 -2.55 2.40 12.71
C TYR A 161 -1.80 3.71 12.97
N GLY A 162 -1.33 3.85 14.20
CA GLY A 162 -0.52 4.96 14.67
C GLY A 162 -1.30 5.93 15.57
N SER A 163 -0.71 7.07 15.89
CA SER A 163 -1.33 8.10 16.73
C SER A 163 -2.09 9.18 15.94
N ASP A 164 -1.82 9.25 14.65
CA ASP A 164 -2.36 10.18 13.67
C ASP A 164 -2.57 9.45 12.34
N TYR A 165 -3.05 8.19 12.43
CA TYR A 165 -3.37 7.32 11.28
C TYR A 165 -2.24 7.30 10.24
N GLU A 166 -0.98 7.21 10.70
CA GLU A 166 0.23 7.28 9.88
C GLU A 166 0.40 6.06 8.99
N TYR A 167 -0.21 4.92 9.35
CA TYR A 167 -0.06 3.66 8.61
C TYR A 167 -1.41 3.03 8.29
N VAL A 168 -1.44 2.24 7.22
CA VAL A 168 -2.47 1.24 6.94
C VAL A 168 -1.83 -0.13 6.81
N TYR A 169 -2.46 -1.13 7.40
CA TYR A 169 -2.03 -2.53 7.30
C TYR A 169 -3.25 -3.42 7.09
N GLY A 170 -3.09 -4.50 6.33
CA GLY A 170 -4.19 -5.39 6.09
C GLY A 170 -3.84 -6.64 5.31
N VAL A 171 -4.89 -7.34 4.92
CA VAL A 171 -4.82 -8.62 4.23
C VAL A 171 -5.75 -8.64 3.03
N LEU A 172 -5.49 -9.57 2.12
CA LEU A 172 -6.37 -9.88 1.00
C LEU A 172 -7.12 -11.17 1.29
N ARG A 173 -8.37 -11.28 0.84
CA ARG A 173 -9.19 -12.50 0.92
C ARG A 173 -9.87 -12.76 -0.41
N GLY A 174 -9.88 -13.99 -0.91
CA GLY A 174 -10.47 -14.29 -2.21
C GLY A 174 -9.64 -15.30 -2.98
N GLU A 175 -9.39 -15.05 -4.26
CA GLU A 175 -8.79 -16.03 -5.16
C GLU A 175 -7.63 -15.44 -5.97
N ILE A 176 -6.58 -16.23 -6.14
CA ILE A 176 -5.52 -15.97 -7.12
C ILE A 176 -5.49 -17.15 -8.09
N THR A 177 -5.69 -16.88 -9.39
CA THR A 177 -5.70 -17.90 -10.44
C THR A 177 -4.47 -17.77 -11.33
N THR A 178 -3.76 -18.87 -11.55
CA THR A 178 -2.61 -19.00 -12.47
C THR A 178 -2.89 -20.09 -13.51
N SER A 179 -1.91 -20.37 -14.38
CA SER A 179 -1.95 -21.52 -15.30
C SER A 179 -2.00 -22.87 -14.58
N GLU A 180 -1.56 -22.93 -13.32
CA GLU A 180 -1.48 -24.15 -12.52
C GLU A 180 -2.77 -24.43 -11.71
N GLY A 181 -3.67 -23.44 -11.61
CA GLY A 181 -5.00 -23.57 -11.00
C GLY A 181 -5.45 -22.30 -10.27
N THR A 182 -6.25 -22.48 -9.20
CA THR A 182 -6.71 -21.38 -8.33
C THR A 182 -6.32 -21.64 -6.87
N LEU A 183 -5.65 -20.66 -6.26
CA LEU A 183 -5.40 -20.57 -4.83
C LEU A 183 -6.54 -19.80 -4.16
N GLN A 184 -7.08 -20.37 -3.08
CA GLN A 184 -8.09 -19.74 -2.24
C GLN A 184 -7.40 -19.11 -1.03
N ILE A 185 -7.60 -17.80 -0.85
CA ILE A 185 -7.12 -17.04 0.29
C ILE A 185 -8.30 -16.91 1.27
N ASN A 186 -8.45 -17.94 2.10
CA ASN A 186 -9.42 -17.96 3.19
C ASN A 186 -8.73 -17.53 4.48
N ASP A 187 -9.36 -16.64 5.22
CA ASP A 187 -8.79 -16.10 6.44
C ASP A 187 -8.68 -17.17 7.53
N GLY A 188 -7.47 -17.70 7.71
CA GLY A 188 -7.09 -18.54 8.83
C GLY A 188 -6.51 -17.76 10.00
N ILE A 189 -6.66 -16.42 10.05
CA ILE A 189 -6.13 -15.62 11.16
C ILE A 189 -7.04 -15.75 12.38
N ASP A 190 -6.85 -16.81 13.17
CA ASP A 190 -7.21 -16.76 14.59
C ASP A 190 -6.22 -15.82 15.29
N ARG A 191 -6.58 -14.54 15.41
CA ARG A 191 -5.77 -13.50 16.10
C ARG A 191 -5.43 -13.87 17.56
N ASN A 192 -6.04 -14.93 18.13
CA ASN A 192 -5.77 -15.41 19.51
C ASN A 192 -4.90 -16.68 19.58
N ASN A 193 -4.60 -17.33 18.46
CA ASN A 193 -3.80 -18.54 18.44
C ASN A 193 -2.99 -18.61 17.14
N VAL A 194 -1.71 -18.23 17.22
CA VAL A 194 -0.73 -18.29 16.11
C VAL A 194 -0.36 -19.74 15.82
N GLU A 195 -1.34 -20.53 15.40
CA GLU A 195 -1.11 -21.79 14.70
C GLU A 195 -1.67 -21.61 13.30
N VAL A 196 -0.80 -21.10 12.40
CA VAL A 196 -1.02 -21.13 10.95
C VAL A 196 -1.08 -22.60 10.56
N THR A 197 -2.27 -23.18 10.53
CA THR A 197 -2.47 -24.56 10.09
C THR A 197 -2.37 -24.62 8.57
N ASN A 198 -1.13 -24.74 8.09
CA ASN A 198 -0.68 -25.31 6.81
C ASN A 198 -1.53 -25.02 5.55
N ALA A 199 -0.91 -24.28 4.63
CA ALA A 199 -1.17 -24.23 3.18
C ALA A 199 -2.26 -23.26 2.65
N ASP A 200 -2.87 -22.44 3.49
CA ASP A 200 -3.69 -21.33 3.00
C ASP A 200 -2.76 -20.12 2.75
N GLY A 201 -2.62 -19.72 1.48
CA GLY A 201 -1.73 -18.62 1.09
C GLY A 201 -2.04 -17.35 1.87
N PHE A 202 -0.99 -16.69 2.38
CA PHE A 202 -1.12 -15.44 3.11
C PHE A 202 -0.80 -14.28 2.17
N VAL A 203 -1.63 -13.25 2.18
CA VAL A 203 -1.43 -12.09 1.31
C VAL A 203 -1.69 -10.84 2.16
N GLU A 204 -0.68 -9.99 2.27
CA GLU A 204 -0.70 -8.83 3.16
C GLU A 204 -0.19 -7.57 2.47
N PHE A 205 -0.49 -6.43 3.07
CA PHE A 205 0.04 -5.15 2.65
C PHE A 205 0.30 -4.23 3.84
N ILE A 206 1.22 -3.29 3.64
CA ILE A 206 1.48 -2.20 4.58
C ILE A 206 1.86 -0.93 3.81
N ALA A 207 1.37 0.23 4.26
CA ALA A 207 1.69 1.51 3.67
C ALA A 207 1.73 2.63 4.72
N GLU A 208 2.56 3.65 4.49
CA GLU A 208 2.75 4.83 5.33
C GLU A 208 2.32 6.11 4.59
N ARG A 209 1.76 7.08 5.32
CA ARG A 209 1.27 8.36 4.83
C ARG A 209 2.35 9.38 4.45
#